data_AF-A0A913YY16-F1
#
_entry.id   AF-A0A913YY16-F1
#
_cell.length_a   1.000
_cell.length_b   1.000
_cell.length_c   1.000
_cell.angle_alpha   90.00
_cell.angle_beta   90.00
_cell.angle_gamma   90.00
#
_symmetry.space_group_name_H-M   'P 1'
#
loop_
_entity.id
_entity.type
_entity.pdbx_description
1 polymer ?
#
loop_
_entity_poly.entity_id
_entity_poly.type
_entity_poly.pdbx_seq_one_letter_code
_entity_poly.pdbx_strand_id
1 'polypeptide(L)'
;MEGGFEASLVTALKEVVDISRWRCVGHTDLYKGKTCTRLYSLGQEEDVVIVRLAPDKFYALGADCPHEGGPLDLGDIEDIDGHMCIVCPWHDYDFRLDNGDSTSGLKQQTFAVRVVDDHLYVNTSLELSHTKDSETQSGNKHVEEQQPTTSSDSEDTLCHWAVRILCTADPAEKVRLTHEVQEKWRRGDLTEIGRCQPPDQPHRAETLNVVAPGRIKRGKAGTLGNRIASLHSLANIEQWAIDLSWDIIARFADTRMGDGSPLPKEFFDDFVKVAGDEAKHFKILEDRLQTLGSHFGALPVHNGLWQSASETKDNILARLAVVHMVHEARGLDVHPKTQERFAKQGDEDSVSVLDVIYTDEITHVAAGMRWFTYVCRRAEPPQECISEFHRLVRKHFRGLLKPPINEEGRTIAGMSKEWYVPLMQPANQDADAKESISAGGSS
;
A
#
# COMPACT_ATOMS: atom_id res chain seq x y z
N MET A 1 -10.08 -55.46 16.73
CA MET A 1 -11.22 -54.58 17.08
C MET A 1 -10.61 -53.28 17.61
N GLU A 2 -10.09 -52.41 16.73
CA GLU A 2 -9.23 -51.29 17.20
C GLU A 2 -9.25 -50.05 16.27
N GLY A 3 -10.26 -49.89 15.41
CA GLY A 3 -10.35 -48.76 14.46
C GLY A 3 -11.52 -47.79 14.67
N GLY A 4 -12.38 -48.03 15.67
CA GLY A 4 -13.62 -47.28 15.85
C GLY A 4 -13.53 -46.09 16.82
N PHE A 5 -12.53 -46.07 17.70
CA PHE A 5 -12.44 -45.07 18.77
C PHE A 5 -11.72 -43.78 18.35
N GLU A 6 -10.71 -43.84 17.47
CA GLU A 6 -9.98 -42.64 17.02
C GLU A 6 -10.79 -41.75 16.07
N ALA A 7 -11.55 -42.32 15.15
CA ALA A 7 -12.36 -41.54 14.21
C ALA A 7 -13.54 -40.82 14.90
N SER A 8 -14.10 -41.42 15.96
CA SER A 8 -15.14 -40.75 16.75
C SER A 8 -14.54 -39.69 17.68
N LEU A 9 -13.32 -39.89 18.20
CA LEU A 9 -12.62 -38.88 19.00
C LEU A 9 -12.23 -37.66 18.17
N VAL A 10 -11.73 -37.85 16.94
CA VAL A 10 -11.39 -36.75 16.01
C VAL A 10 -12.63 -36.02 15.54
N THR A 11 -13.75 -36.72 15.28
CA THR A 11 -15.03 -36.09 14.95
C THR A 11 -15.60 -35.33 16.15
N ALA A 12 -15.56 -35.92 17.36
CA ALA A 12 -16.00 -35.26 18.58
C ALA A 12 -15.10 -34.08 18.99
N LEU A 13 -13.77 -34.16 18.76
CA LEU A 13 -12.84 -33.04 18.95
C LEU A 13 -13.07 -31.95 17.91
N LYS A 14 -13.36 -32.30 16.65
CA LYS A 14 -13.79 -31.33 15.63
C LYS A 14 -15.10 -30.67 16.04
N GLU A 15 -16.08 -31.42 16.51
CA GLU A 15 -17.34 -30.85 17.05
C GLU A 15 -17.07 -29.96 18.27
N VAL A 16 -16.27 -30.37 19.24
CA VAL A 16 -15.92 -29.56 20.43
C VAL A 16 -15.16 -28.29 20.05
N VAL A 17 -14.20 -28.39 19.12
CA VAL A 17 -13.45 -27.23 18.58
C VAL A 17 -14.38 -26.31 17.78
N ASP A 18 -15.30 -26.86 16.99
CA ASP A 18 -16.31 -26.14 16.24
C ASP A 18 -17.30 -25.41 17.18
N ILE A 19 -17.78 -26.07 18.25
CA ILE A 19 -18.67 -25.46 19.25
C ILE A 19 -17.96 -24.33 20.02
N SER A 20 -16.66 -24.47 20.31
CA SER A 20 -15.88 -23.52 21.12
C SER A 20 -15.45 -22.23 20.39
N ARG A 21 -15.60 -22.16 19.06
CA ARG A 21 -15.16 -21.03 18.23
C ARG A 21 -16.27 -20.11 17.73
N TRP A 22 -17.54 -20.39 18.06
CA TRP A 22 -18.63 -19.51 17.70
C TRP A 22 -18.68 -18.28 18.60
N ARG A 23 -18.30 -17.13 18.05
CA ARG A 23 -18.36 -15.82 18.73
C ARG A 23 -19.67 -15.13 18.39
N CYS A 24 -20.45 -14.80 19.40
CA CYS A 24 -21.63 -13.95 19.23
C CYS A 24 -21.16 -12.54 18.89
N VAL A 25 -21.56 -12.02 17.74
CA VAL A 25 -21.24 -10.66 17.28
C VAL A 25 -22.43 -9.71 17.42
N GLY A 26 -23.48 -10.15 18.13
CA GLY A 26 -24.62 -9.33 18.54
C GLY A 26 -25.93 -9.66 17.82
N HIS A 27 -26.98 -8.93 18.17
CA HIS A 27 -28.33 -9.09 17.61
C HIS A 27 -28.35 -8.70 16.13
N THR A 28 -29.09 -9.43 15.29
CA THR A 28 -29.19 -9.20 13.82
C THR A 28 -29.67 -7.78 13.45
N ASP A 29 -30.35 -7.10 14.37
CA ASP A 29 -30.81 -5.71 14.25
C ASP A 29 -29.67 -4.70 14.14
N LEU A 30 -28.49 -4.99 14.71
CA LEU A 30 -27.31 -4.13 14.59
C LEU A 30 -26.85 -3.97 13.13
N TYR A 31 -27.21 -4.94 12.29
CA TYR A 31 -26.86 -5.00 10.87
C TYR A 31 -28.03 -4.55 9.97
N LYS A 32 -29.14 -4.02 10.52
CA LYS A 32 -30.25 -3.51 9.70
C LYS A 32 -29.85 -2.22 9.00
N GLY A 33 -30.17 -2.11 7.71
CA GLY A 33 -29.88 -0.93 6.89
C GLY A 33 -28.42 -0.76 6.48
N LYS A 34 -27.54 -1.72 6.78
CA LYS A 34 -26.14 -1.73 6.36
C LYS A 34 -25.86 -2.99 5.53
N THR A 35 -25.25 -2.83 4.37
CA THR A 35 -24.82 -3.97 3.54
C THR A 35 -23.57 -4.62 4.12
N CYS A 36 -22.60 -3.80 4.55
CA CYS A 36 -21.33 -4.25 5.13
C CYS A 36 -21.16 -3.67 6.53
N THR A 37 -20.57 -4.42 7.47
CA THR A 37 -20.25 -3.98 8.84
C THR A 37 -18.92 -4.57 9.28
N ARG A 38 -17.95 -3.72 9.58
CA ARG A 38 -16.63 -4.14 10.08
C ARG A 38 -16.69 -4.45 11.58
N LEU A 39 -16.01 -5.51 11.97
CA LEU A 39 -15.73 -5.93 13.33
C LEU A 39 -14.21 -5.92 13.54
N TYR A 40 -13.77 -5.30 14.61
CA TYR A 40 -12.36 -5.10 14.95
C TYR A 40 -11.85 -6.25 15.82
N SER A 41 -10.67 -6.79 15.49
CA SER A 41 -9.98 -7.77 16.34
C SER A 41 -9.19 -7.07 17.45
N LEU A 42 -9.34 -7.52 18.69
CA LEU A 42 -8.68 -6.94 19.87
C LEU A 42 -7.16 -7.22 19.95
N GLY A 43 -6.57 -7.93 18.97
CA GLY A 43 -5.17 -8.38 18.98
C GLY A 43 -4.34 -8.05 17.73
N GLN A 44 -4.81 -7.18 16.83
CA GLN A 44 -4.15 -6.79 15.56
C GLN A 44 -3.89 -7.92 14.53
N GLU A 45 -4.56 -9.06 14.61
CA GLU A 45 -4.28 -10.18 13.69
C GLU A 45 -5.11 -10.15 12.40
N GLU A 46 -6.41 -9.79 12.45
CA GLU A 46 -7.25 -9.57 11.25
C GLU A 46 -8.64 -9.03 11.65
N ASP A 47 -9.14 -7.97 11.01
CA ASP A 47 -10.52 -7.51 11.19
C ASP A 47 -11.48 -8.35 10.31
N VAL A 48 -12.76 -8.38 10.64
CA VAL A 48 -13.79 -9.15 9.92
C VAL A 48 -14.87 -8.23 9.36
N VAL A 49 -15.25 -8.40 8.09
CA VAL A 49 -16.42 -7.75 7.49
C VAL A 49 -17.60 -8.71 7.49
N ILE A 50 -18.73 -8.28 8.06
CA ILE A 50 -20.03 -8.92 7.94
C ILE A 50 -20.78 -8.31 6.76
N VAL A 51 -21.21 -9.16 5.82
CA VAL A 51 -22.04 -8.76 4.68
C VAL A 51 -23.45 -9.32 4.84
N ARG A 52 -24.46 -8.46 4.72
CA ARG A 52 -25.88 -8.83 4.81
C ARG A 52 -26.59 -8.57 3.48
N LEU A 53 -27.12 -9.62 2.85
CA LEU A 53 -27.86 -9.51 1.59
C LEU A 53 -29.38 -9.59 1.77
N ALA A 54 -29.85 -10.20 2.86
CA ALA A 54 -31.26 -10.34 3.20
C ALA A 54 -31.41 -10.42 4.73
N PRO A 55 -32.64 -10.40 5.29
CA PRO A 55 -32.85 -10.45 6.73
C PRO A 55 -32.05 -11.55 7.45
N ASP A 56 -31.99 -12.76 6.87
CA ASP A 56 -31.33 -13.94 7.46
C ASP A 56 -30.13 -14.43 6.64
N LYS A 57 -29.63 -13.63 5.69
CA LYS A 57 -28.55 -14.02 4.77
C LYS A 57 -27.30 -13.20 5.04
N PHE A 58 -26.39 -13.80 5.80
CA PHE A 58 -25.13 -13.21 6.23
C PHE A 58 -23.93 -13.96 5.66
N TYR A 59 -22.83 -13.23 5.49
CA TYR A 59 -21.51 -13.75 5.14
C TYR A 59 -20.47 -13.04 5.99
N ALA A 60 -19.32 -13.68 6.20
CA ALA A 60 -18.20 -13.08 6.92
C ALA A 60 -16.89 -13.36 6.19
N LEU A 61 -16.10 -12.31 5.97
CA LEU A 61 -14.79 -12.36 5.31
C LEU A 61 -13.76 -11.55 6.08
N GLY A 62 -12.47 -11.73 5.79
CA GLY A 62 -11.44 -10.79 6.22
C GLY A 62 -11.78 -9.37 5.74
N ALA A 63 -11.66 -8.37 6.61
CA ALA A 63 -12.08 -7.01 6.30
C ALA A 63 -11.10 -6.27 5.39
N ASP A 64 -9.85 -6.74 5.29
CA ASP A 64 -8.82 -6.13 4.48
C ASP A 64 -8.52 -6.99 3.27
N CYS A 65 -8.60 -6.37 2.09
CA CYS A 65 -8.46 -7.00 0.79
C CYS A 65 -7.12 -7.69 0.76
N PRO A 66 -7.07 -8.97 0.36
CA PRO A 66 -5.82 -9.71 0.36
C PRO A 66 -4.77 -9.03 -0.52
N HIS A 67 -5.15 -8.32 -1.59
CA HIS A 67 -4.23 -7.65 -2.49
C HIS A 67 -3.27 -6.65 -1.80
N GLU A 68 -3.81 -5.58 -1.21
CA GLU A 68 -3.03 -4.49 -0.60
C GLU A 68 -3.70 -3.93 0.67
N GLY A 69 -4.54 -4.72 1.34
CA GLY A 69 -5.17 -4.30 2.59
C GLY A 69 -6.34 -3.33 2.42
N GLY A 70 -6.93 -3.25 1.23
CA GLY A 70 -8.08 -2.37 0.99
C GLY A 70 -9.33 -2.78 1.79
N PRO A 71 -10.05 -1.86 2.46
CA PRO A 71 -11.13 -2.19 3.37
C PRO A 71 -12.33 -2.69 2.59
N LEU A 72 -12.53 -4.01 2.61
CA LEU A 72 -13.65 -4.68 1.95
C LEU A 72 -14.99 -4.25 2.55
N ASP A 73 -15.04 -3.82 3.80
CA ASP A 73 -16.26 -3.25 4.40
C ASP A 73 -16.78 -1.98 3.72
N LEU A 74 -15.97 -1.35 2.87
CA LEU A 74 -16.35 -0.21 2.03
C LEU A 74 -16.57 -0.59 0.56
N GLY A 75 -16.36 -1.86 0.21
CA GLY A 75 -16.55 -2.41 -1.13
C GLY A 75 -18.01 -2.56 -1.52
N ASP A 76 -18.28 -2.47 -2.82
CA ASP A 76 -19.59 -2.75 -3.39
C ASP A 76 -19.84 -4.27 -3.44
N ILE A 77 -21.12 -4.66 -3.36
CA ILE A 77 -21.53 -6.05 -3.58
C ILE A 77 -22.09 -6.17 -5.00
N GLU A 78 -21.47 -7.03 -5.80
CA GLU A 78 -21.80 -7.22 -7.22
C GLU A 78 -22.11 -8.67 -7.56
N ASP A 79 -22.92 -8.86 -8.60
CA ASP A 79 -23.09 -10.16 -9.25
C ASP A 79 -22.07 -10.31 -10.37
N ILE A 80 -21.12 -11.22 -10.18
CA ILE A 80 -20.08 -11.54 -11.14
C ILE A 80 -20.21 -13.01 -11.50
N ASP A 81 -20.62 -13.28 -12.74
CA ASP A 81 -20.86 -14.62 -13.29
C ASP A 81 -21.80 -15.50 -12.43
N GLY A 82 -22.84 -14.92 -11.84
CA GLY A 82 -23.83 -15.63 -11.03
C GLY A 82 -23.40 -15.82 -9.57
N HIS A 83 -22.34 -15.12 -9.14
CA HIS A 83 -21.80 -15.20 -7.80
C HIS A 83 -21.76 -13.82 -7.16
N MET A 84 -22.26 -13.74 -5.92
CA MET A 84 -22.20 -12.50 -5.15
C MET A 84 -20.76 -12.31 -4.66
N CYS A 85 -20.16 -11.21 -5.07
CA CYS A 85 -18.80 -10.84 -4.71
C CYS A 85 -18.78 -9.51 -3.99
N ILE A 86 -17.90 -9.37 -3.00
CA ILE A 86 -17.47 -8.07 -2.49
C ILE A 86 -16.29 -7.59 -3.31
N VAL A 87 -16.39 -6.39 -3.88
CA VAL A 87 -15.35 -5.84 -4.75
C VAL A 87 -14.48 -4.89 -3.95
N CYS A 88 -13.17 -5.15 -3.94
CA CYS A 88 -12.21 -4.29 -3.27
C CYS A 88 -12.26 -2.89 -3.85
N PRO A 89 -12.52 -1.86 -3.01
CA PRO A 89 -12.76 -0.52 -3.52
C PRO A 89 -11.48 0.20 -3.96
N TRP A 90 -10.29 -0.36 -3.66
CA TRP A 90 -9.02 0.20 -4.15
C TRP A 90 -8.75 -0.29 -5.57
N HIS A 91 -8.77 -1.60 -5.75
CA HIS A 91 -8.12 -2.26 -6.88
C HIS A 91 -9.07 -3.13 -7.72
N ASP A 92 -10.38 -3.10 -7.42
CA ASP A 92 -11.41 -3.75 -8.24
C ASP A 92 -11.33 -5.28 -8.26
N TYR A 93 -10.59 -5.86 -7.31
CA TYR A 93 -10.56 -7.32 -7.12
C TYR A 93 -11.85 -7.78 -6.45
N ASP A 94 -12.56 -8.67 -7.12
CA ASP A 94 -13.76 -9.32 -6.64
C ASP A 94 -13.41 -10.47 -5.68
N PHE A 95 -14.17 -10.62 -4.60
CA PHE A 95 -14.05 -11.78 -3.70
C PHE A 95 -15.44 -12.34 -3.45
N ARG A 96 -15.66 -13.59 -3.86
CA ARG A 96 -16.94 -14.24 -3.64
C ARG A 96 -17.27 -14.34 -2.16
N LEU A 97 -18.50 -14.01 -1.81
CA LEU A 97 -18.94 -13.99 -0.42
C LEU A 97 -18.98 -15.39 0.23
N ASP A 98 -19.18 -16.44 -0.57
CA ASP A 98 -19.34 -17.81 -0.10
C ASP A 98 -18.02 -18.53 0.19
N ASN A 99 -16.96 -18.26 -0.60
CA ASN A 99 -15.71 -19.01 -0.52
C ASN A 99 -14.43 -18.15 -0.63
N GLY A 100 -14.57 -16.84 -0.86
CA GLY A 100 -13.49 -15.87 -0.96
C GLY A 100 -12.69 -15.89 -2.25
N ASP A 101 -13.03 -16.71 -3.25
CA ASP A 101 -12.29 -16.75 -4.52
C ASP A 101 -12.51 -15.49 -5.35
N SER A 102 -11.50 -15.10 -6.12
CA SER A 102 -11.52 -13.97 -7.03
C SER A 102 -11.30 -14.42 -8.47
N THR A 103 -11.93 -13.77 -9.45
CA THR A 103 -11.60 -13.95 -10.87
C THR A 103 -10.13 -13.66 -11.18
N SER A 104 -9.47 -12.88 -10.33
CA SER A 104 -8.04 -12.57 -10.45
C SER A 104 -7.10 -13.69 -10.00
N GLY A 105 -7.62 -14.77 -9.40
CA GLY A 105 -6.83 -15.83 -8.77
C GLY A 105 -6.42 -15.55 -7.33
N LEU A 106 -6.76 -14.37 -6.79
CA LEU A 106 -6.64 -14.07 -5.36
C LEU A 106 -7.71 -14.82 -4.55
N LYS A 107 -7.45 -15.02 -3.25
CA LYS A 107 -8.39 -15.63 -2.32
C LYS A 107 -8.44 -14.84 -1.02
N GLN A 108 -9.65 -14.55 -0.54
CA GLN A 108 -9.92 -13.94 0.76
C GLN A 108 -10.33 -15.01 1.78
N GLN A 109 -9.96 -14.81 3.04
CA GLN A 109 -10.43 -15.64 4.14
C GLN A 109 -11.94 -15.46 4.34
N THR A 110 -12.64 -16.59 4.54
CA THR A 110 -14.07 -16.62 4.88
C THR A 110 -14.27 -17.26 6.24
N PHE A 111 -15.31 -16.82 6.95
CA PHE A 111 -15.69 -17.36 8.25
C PHE A 111 -17.12 -17.91 8.15
N ALA A 112 -17.34 -19.09 8.75
CA ALA A 112 -18.68 -19.64 8.83
C ALA A 112 -19.54 -18.76 9.74
N VAL A 113 -20.80 -18.53 9.34
CA VAL A 113 -21.76 -17.74 10.12
C VAL A 113 -23.04 -18.53 10.37
N ARG A 114 -23.69 -18.26 11.50
CA ARG A 114 -25.03 -18.77 11.81
C ARG A 114 -25.83 -17.76 12.60
N VAL A 115 -27.16 -17.80 12.43
CA VAL A 115 -28.10 -17.04 13.26
C VAL A 115 -28.81 -18.01 14.20
N VAL A 116 -28.78 -17.73 15.51
CA VAL A 116 -29.49 -18.50 16.54
C VAL A 116 -30.17 -17.50 17.46
N ASP A 117 -31.49 -17.64 17.63
CA ASP A 117 -32.31 -16.76 18.47
C ASP A 117 -32.05 -15.26 18.22
N ASP A 118 -32.12 -14.85 16.94
CA ASP A 118 -31.86 -13.48 16.46
C ASP A 118 -30.46 -12.92 16.73
N HIS A 119 -29.51 -13.76 17.13
CA HIS A 119 -28.11 -13.39 17.31
C HIS A 119 -27.23 -13.99 16.21
N LEU A 120 -26.33 -13.17 15.66
CA LEU A 120 -25.36 -13.60 14.67
C LEU A 120 -24.11 -14.13 15.36
N TYR A 121 -23.63 -15.30 14.92
CA TYR A 121 -22.41 -15.93 15.38
C TYR A 121 -21.44 -16.12 14.22
N VAL A 122 -20.15 -15.87 14.46
CA VAL A 122 -19.05 -16.10 13.53
C VAL A 122 -18.14 -17.17 14.10
N ASN A 123 -17.78 -18.19 13.31
CA ASN A 123 -16.81 -19.21 13.72
C ASN A 123 -15.38 -18.66 13.54
N THR A 124 -14.77 -18.23 14.64
CA THR A 124 -13.44 -17.65 14.63
C THR A 124 -12.78 -17.75 16.01
N SER A 125 -11.46 -17.84 16.05
CA SER A 125 -10.70 -17.71 17.30
C SER A 125 -10.56 -16.25 17.75
N LEU A 126 -10.81 -15.29 16.87
CA LEU A 126 -10.67 -13.86 17.12
C LEU A 126 -11.68 -13.35 18.15
N GLU A 127 -11.25 -12.42 19.01
CA GLU A 127 -12.17 -11.60 19.80
C GLU A 127 -12.56 -10.37 18.99
N LEU A 128 -13.86 -10.24 18.68
CA LEU A 128 -14.39 -9.24 17.77
C LEU A 128 -15.20 -8.18 18.51
N SER A 129 -14.98 -6.92 18.16
CA SER A 129 -15.70 -5.76 18.70
C SER A 129 -16.28 -4.88 17.59
N HIS A 130 -17.41 -4.22 17.87
CA HIS A 130 -17.97 -3.20 16.97
C HIS A 130 -17.28 -1.84 17.10
N THR A 131 -16.47 -1.66 18.13
CA THR A 131 -15.71 -0.44 18.39
C THR A 131 -14.23 -0.75 18.36
N LYS A 132 -13.46 0.09 17.67
CA LYS A 132 -12.01 0.03 17.71
C LYS A 132 -11.56 0.42 19.11
N ASP A 133 -10.79 -0.43 19.79
CA ASP A 133 -10.26 -0.12 21.11
C ASP A 133 -9.53 1.22 21.06
N SER A 134 -10.10 2.18 21.77
CA SER A 134 -9.59 3.53 21.90
C SER A 134 -8.73 3.50 23.15
N GLU A 135 -7.41 3.40 23.00
CA GLU A 135 -6.55 3.78 24.11
C GLU A 135 -6.87 5.22 24.50
N THR A 136 -7.23 5.34 25.79
CA THR A 136 -7.61 6.51 26.57
C THR A 136 -7.10 7.87 26.09
N GLN A 137 -8.06 8.76 25.81
CA GLN A 137 -7.86 10.21 25.83
C GLN A 137 -7.37 10.68 27.20
N SER A 138 -6.30 11.47 27.22
CA SER A 138 -6.11 12.49 28.26
C SER A 138 -5.24 13.62 27.71
N GLY A 139 -5.76 14.85 27.77
CA GLY A 139 -4.96 16.06 27.60
C GLY A 139 -5.41 16.99 26.47
N ASN A 140 -6.52 17.69 26.70
CA ASN A 140 -6.88 18.90 25.97
C ASN A 140 -5.77 19.95 26.16
N LYS A 141 -5.02 20.30 25.11
CA LYS A 141 -4.25 21.55 25.04
C LYS A 141 -4.29 22.08 23.61
N HIS A 142 -4.85 23.29 23.49
CA HIS A 142 -4.63 24.19 22.36
C HIS A 142 -3.15 24.17 21.97
N VAL A 143 -2.86 23.78 20.73
CA VAL A 143 -1.55 24.02 20.12
C VAL A 143 -1.72 25.25 19.25
N GLU A 144 -1.18 26.36 19.76
CA GLU A 144 -0.88 27.53 18.95
C GLU A 144 0.04 27.12 17.80
N GLU A 145 -0.31 27.63 16.63
CA GLU A 145 0.40 27.54 15.36
C GLU A 145 1.84 28.06 15.54
N GLN A 146 2.78 27.16 15.81
CA GLN A 146 4.20 27.48 15.85
C GLN A 146 4.79 27.23 14.47
N GLN A 147 5.06 28.33 13.76
CA GLN A 147 5.93 28.35 12.60
C GLN A 147 7.25 27.63 12.92
N PRO A 148 7.81 26.82 11.99
CA PRO A 148 9.12 26.22 12.19
C PRO A 148 10.17 27.31 12.37
N THR A 149 10.88 27.26 13.49
CA THR A 149 12.04 28.10 13.77
C THR A 149 13.12 27.82 12.73
N THR A 150 13.39 28.78 11.86
CA THR A 150 14.43 28.75 10.85
C THR A 150 15.81 28.83 11.52
N SER A 151 16.49 27.70 11.66
CA SER A 151 17.93 27.71 11.88
C SER A 151 18.64 27.88 10.54
N SER A 152 19.00 29.11 10.20
CA SER A 152 20.14 29.53 9.36
C SER A 152 20.72 28.45 8.42
N ASP A 153 20.03 28.15 7.32
CA ASP A 153 20.59 27.49 6.13
C ASP A 153 20.07 28.21 4.89
N SER A 154 20.89 28.31 3.85
CA SER A 154 20.55 29.00 2.60
C SER A 154 19.18 28.55 2.07
N GLU A 155 18.33 29.50 1.67
CA GLU A 155 17.03 29.23 1.02
C GLU A 155 17.19 28.55 -0.36
N ASP A 156 18.41 28.29 -0.80
CA ASP A 156 18.72 27.70 -2.12
C ASP A 156 19.52 26.39 -2.00
N THR A 157 19.09 25.51 -1.09
CA THR A 157 19.58 24.12 -0.98
C THR A 157 18.55 23.11 -1.48
N LEU A 158 18.99 21.91 -1.88
CA LEU A 158 18.08 20.87 -2.36
C LEU A 158 17.02 20.49 -1.31
N CYS A 159 17.41 20.37 -0.03
CA CYS A 159 16.48 20.08 1.06
C CYS A 159 15.47 21.21 1.29
N HIS A 160 15.88 22.47 1.18
CA HIS A 160 14.95 23.60 1.29
C HIS A 160 13.86 23.50 0.22
N TRP A 161 14.27 23.26 -1.03
CA TRP A 161 13.34 23.07 -2.14
C TRP A 161 12.45 21.84 -1.97
N ALA A 162 13.00 20.71 -1.52
CA ALA A 162 12.24 19.50 -1.23
C ALA A 162 11.14 19.77 -0.18
N VAL A 163 11.46 20.43 0.93
CA VAL A 163 10.48 20.81 1.96
C VAL A 163 9.46 21.80 1.43
N ARG A 164 9.87 22.79 0.63
CA ARG A 164 8.95 23.71 -0.03
C ARG A 164 7.93 22.97 -0.91
N ILE A 165 8.37 21.97 -1.67
CA ILE A 165 7.52 21.16 -2.52
C ILE A 165 6.55 20.31 -1.68
N LEU A 166 7.03 19.66 -0.61
CA LEU A 166 6.19 18.89 0.32
C LEU A 166 5.12 19.77 1.00
N CYS A 167 5.43 21.03 1.28
CA CYS A 167 4.51 22.01 1.84
C CYS A 167 3.58 22.67 0.80
N THR A 168 3.78 22.39 -0.50
CA THR A 168 2.94 22.92 -1.58
C THR A 168 1.68 22.07 -1.72
N ALA A 169 0.53 22.67 -1.43
CA ALA A 169 -0.77 22.00 -1.41
C ALA A 169 -1.38 21.78 -2.80
N ASP A 170 -1.13 22.71 -3.74
CA ASP A 170 -1.67 22.66 -5.09
C ASP A 170 -0.89 21.66 -5.97
N PRO A 171 -1.56 20.70 -6.62
CA PRO A 171 -0.89 19.64 -7.38
C PRO A 171 -0.17 20.17 -8.63
N ALA A 172 -0.69 21.20 -9.29
CA ALA A 172 -0.08 21.76 -10.49
C ALA A 172 1.16 22.62 -10.15
N GLU A 173 1.10 23.39 -9.06
CA GLU A 173 2.24 24.14 -8.55
C GLU A 173 3.34 23.19 -8.03
N LYS A 174 2.95 22.07 -7.41
CA LYS A 174 3.89 21.02 -6.99
C LYS A 174 4.68 20.45 -8.17
N VAL A 175 4.00 20.16 -9.29
CA VAL A 175 4.62 19.73 -10.54
C VAL A 175 5.54 20.82 -11.09
N ARG A 176 5.08 22.07 -11.15
CA ARG A 176 5.85 23.21 -11.64
C ARG A 176 7.15 23.39 -10.85
N LEU A 177 7.08 23.37 -9.52
CA LEU A 177 8.23 23.48 -8.63
C LEU A 177 9.17 22.28 -8.77
N THR A 178 8.64 21.07 -8.90
CA THR A 178 9.43 19.85 -9.11
C THR A 178 10.29 19.96 -10.38
N HIS A 179 9.69 20.39 -11.50
CA HIS A 179 10.44 20.61 -12.75
C HIS A 179 11.44 21.77 -12.65
N GLU A 180 11.10 22.85 -11.94
CA GLU A 180 12.02 23.96 -11.70
C GLU A 180 13.29 23.50 -10.97
N VAL A 181 13.12 22.72 -9.90
CA VAL A 181 14.22 22.21 -9.08
C VAL A 181 15.00 21.14 -9.83
N GLN A 182 14.35 20.23 -10.54
CA GLN A 182 15.00 19.24 -11.40
C GLN A 182 15.94 19.91 -12.41
N GLU A 183 15.48 20.98 -13.05
CA GLU A 183 16.27 21.68 -14.05
C GLU A 183 17.42 22.50 -13.43
N LYS A 184 17.18 23.17 -12.30
CA LYS A 184 18.24 23.86 -11.52
C LYS A 184 19.33 22.87 -11.08
N TRP A 185 18.92 21.71 -10.57
CA TRP A 185 19.84 20.64 -10.15
C TRP A 185 20.65 20.10 -11.33
N ARG A 186 19.99 19.84 -12.47
CA ARG A 186 20.65 19.36 -13.70
C ARG A 186 21.67 20.36 -14.26
N ARG A 187 21.40 21.67 -14.15
CA ARG A 187 22.33 22.74 -14.56
C ARG A 187 23.49 22.95 -13.58
N GLY A 188 23.38 22.43 -12.37
CA GLY A 188 24.33 22.68 -11.30
C GLY A 188 24.15 24.04 -10.61
N ASP A 189 22.98 24.67 -10.77
CA ASP A 189 22.64 25.92 -10.09
C ASP A 189 22.39 25.68 -8.59
N LEU A 190 21.91 24.49 -8.23
CA LEU A 190 21.79 24.00 -6.86
C LEU A 190 22.99 23.10 -6.53
N THR A 191 23.93 23.63 -5.75
CA THR A 191 25.20 22.96 -5.44
C THR A 191 25.22 22.28 -4.07
N GLU A 192 24.33 22.70 -3.17
CA GLU A 192 24.27 22.21 -1.80
C GLU A 192 23.03 21.34 -1.57
N ILE A 193 23.22 20.19 -0.91
CA ILE A 193 22.11 19.33 -0.48
C ILE A 193 21.34 20.00 0.67
N GLY A 194 22.04 20.62 1.63
CA GLY A 194 21.43 21.27 2.79
C GLY A 194 20.83 20.29 3.81
N ARG A 195 20.16 20.83 4.83
CA ARG A 195 19.46 20.08 5.88
C ARG A 195 18.15 20.78 6.20
N CYS A 196 17.05 20.05 6.17
CA CYS A 196 15.75 20.56 6.60
C CYS A 196 14.94 19.44 7.25
N GLN A 197 13.99 19.81 8.11
CA GLN A 197 12.96 18.87 8.56
C GLN A 197 11.76 18.93 7.60
N PRO A 198 11.44 17.84 6.89
CA PRO A 198 10.19 17.76 6.14
C PRO A 198 8.99 17.70 7.07
N PRO A 199 7.79 18.09 6.60
CA PRO A 199 6.56 17.90 7.37
C PRO A 199 6.31 16.41 7.63
N ASP A 200 5.52 16.09 8.67
CA ASP A 200 5.10 14.71 8.94
C ASP A 200 4.25 14.14 7.79
N GLN A 201 3.49 15.01 7.13
CA GLN A 201 2.71 14.69 5.94
C GLN A 201 2.74 15.86 4.95
N PRO A 202 2.89 15.60 3.64
CA PRO A 202 2.83 16.62 2.62
C PRO A 202 1.47 17.30 2.62
N HIS A 203 1.47 18.59 2.32
CA HIS A 203 0.24 19.36 2.26
C HIS A 203 -0.60 18.94 1.05
N ARG A 204 -1.91 19.10 1.20
CA ARG A 204 -2.93 18.86 0.18
C ARG A 204 -3.86 20.06 0.16
N ALA A 205 -4.35 20.43 -1.02
CA ALA A 205 -5.34 21.49 -1.12
C ALA A 205 -6.60 21.14 -0.32
N GLU A 206 -7.16 22.11 0.40
CA GLU A 206 -8.39 21.93 1.21
C GLU A 206 -9.59 21.50 0.36
N THR A 207 -9.55 21.79 -0.94
CA THR A 207 -10.57 21.40 -1.92
C THR A 207 -10.55 19.91 -2.28
N LEU A 208 -9.46 19.19 -1.97
CA LEU A 208 -9.37 17.75 -2.22
C LEU A 208 -10.12 16.98 -1.12
N ASN A 209 -11.15 16.23 -1.54
CA ASN A 209 -11.80 15.28 -0.67
C ASN A 209 -10.90 14.05 -0.45
N VAL A 210 -10.03 14.13 0.55
CA VAL A 210 -9.18 13.01 0.97
C VAL A 210 -10.03 12.05 1.79
N VAL A 211 -10.31 10.89 1.21
CA VAL A 211 -11.01 9.81 1.90
C VAL A 211 -10.01 8.78 2.39
N ALA A 212 -10.39 8.08 3.47
CA ALA A 212 -9.78 6.80 3.74
C ALA A 212 -9.90 5.96 2.46
N PRO A 213 -8.81 5.29 2.04
CA PRO A 213 -8.82 4.50 0.83
C PRO A 213 -10.08 3.60 0.77
N GLY A 214 -10.82 3.61 -0.34
CA GLY A 214 -11.94 2.68 -0.55
C GLY A 214 -13.37 3.23 -0.40
N ARG A 215 -13.57 4.55 -0.26
CA ARG A 215 -14.91 5.18 -0.18
C ARG A 215 -15.48 5.69 -1.52
N ILE A 216 -14.95 5.22 -2.65
CA ILE A 216 -15.35 5.73 -3.98
C ILE A 216 -16.32 4.74 -4.63
N LYS A 217 -17.58 5.14 -4.82
CA LYS A 217 -18.55 4.35 -5.60
C LYS A 217 -18.12 4.34 -7.06
N ARG A 218 -17.91 3.15 -7.63
CA ARG A 218 -17.53 2.98 -9.05
C ARG A 218 -18.76 2.61 -9.90
N GLY A 219 -18.71 2.98 -11.18
CA GLY A 219 -19.78 2.67 -12.14
C GLY A 219 -19.60 1.28 -12.77
N LYS A 220 -20.44 0.94 -13.76
CA LYS A 220 -20.30 -0.32 -14.51
C LYS A 220 -18.97 -0.40 -15.26
N ALA A 221 -18.34 -1.57 -15.25
CA ALA A 221 -17.13 -1.87 -16.02
C ALA A 221 -17.29 -1.53 -17.52
N GLY A 222 -16.23 -0.97 -18.12
CA GLY A 222 -16.22 -0.56 -19.53
C GLY A 222 -16.87 0.79 -19.82
N THR A 223 -17.41 1.50 -18.82
CA THR A 223 -17.95 2.85 -19.02
C THR A 223 -16.87 3.92 -19.01
N LEU A 224 -17.17 5.10 -19.60
CA LEU A 224 -16.33 6.29 -19.48
C LEU A 224 -16.05 6.67 -18.01
N GLY A 225 -17.04 6.51 -17.13
CA GLY A 225 -16.88 6.76 -15.70
C GLY A 225 -15.80 5.89 -15.06
N ASN A 226 -15.73 4.60 -15.42
CA ASN A 226 -14.70 3.71 -14.87
C ASN A 226 -13.31 4.03 -15.42
N ARG A 227 -13.19 4.44 -16.69
CA ARG A 227 -11.92 4.92 -17.26
C ARG A 227 -11.41 6.16 -16.52
N ILE A 228 -12.28 7.13 -16.30
CA ILE A 228 -11.96 8.34 -15.51
C ILE A 228 -11.54 7.96 -14.09
N ALA A 229 -12.25 7.04 -13.43
CA ALA A 229 -11.90 6.60 -12.09
C ALA A 229 -10.53 5.90 -12.01
N SER A 230 -10.20 5.05 -12.99
CA SER A 230 -8.88 4.39 -13.06
C SER A 230 -7.76 5.41 -13.28
N LEU A 231 -7.90 6.32 -14.25
CA LEU A 231 -6.89 7.34 -14.52
C LEU A 231 -6.71 8.32 -13.36
N HIS A 232 -7.80 8.69 -12.68
CA HIS A 232 -7.74 9.55 -11.49
C HIS A 232 -7.04 8.86 -10.33
N SER A 233 -7.29 7.56 -10.14
CA SER A 233 -6.58 6.75 -9.13
C SER A 233 -5.08 6.69 -9.39
N LEU A 234 -4.68 6.52 -10.66
CA LEU A 234 -3.26 6.56 -11.05
C LEU A 234 -2.67 7.95 -10.80
N ALA A 235 -3.36 9.03 -11.22
CA ALA A 235 -2.90 10.39 -10.96
C ALA A 235 -2.73 10.68 -9.45
N ASN A 236 -3.59 10.09 -8.60
CA ASN A 236 -3.43 10.18 -7.16
C ASN A 236 -2.15 9.46 -6.66
N ILE A 237 -1.83 8.29 -7.23
CA ILE A 237 -0.59 7.58 -6.95
C ILE A 237 0.61 8.44 -7.35
N GLU A 238 0.62 9.01 -8.55
CA GLU A 238 1.73 9.85 -9.03
C GLU A 238 1.95 11.09 -8.14
N GLN A 239 0.87 11.73 -7.65
CA GLN A 239 1.02 12.84 -6.69
C GLN A 239 1.69 12.42 -5.39
N TRP A 240 1.40 11.20 -4.90
CA TRP A 240 2.12 10.65 -3.76
C TRP A 240 3.56 10.29 -4.12
N ALA A 241 3.82 9.78 -5.32
CA ALA A 241 5.16 9.41 -5.77
C ALA A 241 6.09 10.63 -5.88
N ILE A 242 5.58 11.78 -6.35
CA ILE A 242 6.31 13.08 -6.29
C ILE A 242 6.71 13.38 -4.83
N ASP A 243 5.76 13.30 -3.90
CA ASP A 243 6.04 13.58 -2.50
C ASP A 243 7.01 12.58 -1.88
N LEU A 244 6.88 11.29 -2.16
CA LEU A 244 7.76 10.25 -1.63
C LEU A 244 9.20 10.46 -2.10
N SER A 245 9.38 10.89 -3.34
CA SER A 245 10.70 11.18 -3.94
C SER A 245 11.36 12.42 -3.30
N TRP A 246 10.59 13.47 -3.01
CA TRP A 246 11.11 14.63 -2.27
C TRP A 246 11.30 14.35 -0.78
N ASP A 247 10.45 13.51 -0.19
CA ASP A 247 10.55 13.12 1.22
C ASP A 247 11.82 12.34 1.50
N ILE A 248 12.18 11.36 0.66
CA ILE A 248 13.41 10.59 0.88
C ILE A 248 14.66 11.48 0.78
N ILE A 249 14.66 12.48 -0.12
CA ILE A 249 15.73 13.48 -0.23
C ILE A 249 15.85 14.29 1.07
N ALA A 250 14.76 14.93 1.52
CA ALA A 250 14.81 15.82 2.68
C ALA A 250 15.04 15.07 3.98
N ARG A 251 14.35 13.94 4.18
CA ARG A 251 14.32 13.20 5.44
C ARG A 251 15.63 12.49 5.74
N PHE A 252 16.31 12.02 4.70
CA PHE A 252 17.53 11.21 4.85
C PHE A 252 18.81 11.91 4.40
N ALA A 253 18.77 13.21 4.10
CA ALA A 253 19.95 14.00 3.71
C ALA A 253 21.14 13.89 4.69
N ASP A 254 20.83 13.73 5.97
CA ASP A 254 21.81 13.62 7.05
C ASP A 254 22.29 12.21 7.37
N THR A 255 21.80 11.22 6.63
CA THR A 255 22.23 9.83 6.80
C THR A 255 23.75 9.71 6.66
N ARG A 256 24.34 8.94 7.57
CA ARG A 256 25.75 8.60 7.57
C ARG A 256 25.90 7.10 7.35
N MET A 257 26.83 6.73 6.50
CA MET A 257 27.23 5.35 6.26
C MET A 257 28.08 4.84 7.44
N GLY A 258 28.38 3.54 7.45
CA GLY A 258 29.14 2.89 8.51
C GLY A 258 30.55 3.49 8.74
N ASP A 259 31.17 4.00 7.67
CA ASP A 259 32.45 4.72 7.72
C ASP A 259 32.32 6.22 8.09
N GLY A 260 31.11 6.68 8.41
CA GLY A 260 30.80 8.07 8.72
C GLY A 260 30.67 8.99 7.49
N SER A 261 30.81 8.47 6.27
CA SER A 261 30.60 9.26 5.05
C SER A 261 29.12 9.60 4.85
N PRO A 262 28.79 10.76 4.25
CA PRO A 262 27.41 11.09 3.88
C PRO A 262 26.90 10.19 2.74
N LEU A 263 25.59 10.23 2.50
CA LEU A 263 25.06 9.73 1.22
C LEU A 263 25.74 10.46 0.05
N PRO A 264 26.11 9.74 -1.02
CA PRO A 264 26.79 10.34 -2.17
C PRO A 264 25.81 11.19 -2.99
N LYS A 265 26.32 12.15 -3.77
CA LYS A 265 25.50 13.05 -4.59
C LYS A 265 24.57 12.29 -5.54
N GLU A 266 25.03 11.17 -6.07
CA GLU A 266 24.29 10.34 -7.01
C GLU A 266 22.98 9.80 -6.42
N PHE A 267 22.88 9.67 -5.10
CA PHE A 267 21.62 9.32 -4.42
C PHE A 267 20.56 10.38 -4.71
N PHE A 268 20.95 11.64 -4.54
CA PHE A 268 20.10 12.79 -4.78
C PHE A 268 19.85 12.97 -6.28
N ASP A 269 20.82 12.70 -7.14
CA ASP A 269 20.64 12.73 -8.60
C ASP A 269 19.53 11.78 -9.05
N ASP A 270 19.55 10.53 -8.55
CA ASP A 270 18.55 9.53 -8.90
C ASP A 270 17.16 9.93 -8.38
N PHE A 271 17.01 10.36 -7.12
CA PHE A 271 15.69 10.72 -6.59
C PHE A 271 15.14 12.06 -7.12
N VAL A 272 15.99 13.00 -7.53
CA VAL A 272 15.55 14.20 -8.28
C VAL A 272 15.06 13.81 -9.67
N LYS A 273 15.69 12.81 -10.31
CA LYS A 273 15.19 12.25 -11.58
C LYS A 273 13.82 11.60 -11.36
N VAL A 274 13.70 10.68 -10.40
CA VAL A 274 12.43 10.00 -10.07
C VAL A 274 11.34 11.04 -9.81
N ALA A 275 11.57 12.02 -8.93
CA ALA A 275 10.58 13.07 -8.65
C ALA A 275 10.08 13.79 -9.91
N GLY A 276 10.97 14.10 -10.86
CA GLY A 276 10.60 14.73 -12.11
C GLY A 276 9.88 13.80 -13.10
N ASP A 277 10.20 12.52 -13.08
CA ASP A 277 9.46 11.49 -13.83
C ASP A 277 8.04 11.35 -13.27
N GLU A 278 7.84 11.30 -11.95
CA GLU A 278 6.50 11.27 -11.34
C GLU A 278 5.69 12.55 -11.60
N ALA A 279 6.35 13.71 -11.61
CA ALA A 279 5.71 14.96 -11.98
C ALA A 279 5.23 14.96 -13.44
N LYS A 280 6.02 14.37 -14.34
CA LYS A 280 5.64 14.13 -15.74
C LYS A 280 4.48 13.14 -15.83
N HIS A 281 4.51 12.01 -15.10
CA HIS A 281 3.45 11.00 -15.08
C HIS A 281 2.12 11.58 -14.62
N PHE A 282 2.13 12.31 -13.51
CA PHE A 282 0.94 13.02 -13.04
C PHE A 282 0.40 13.96 -14.11
N LYS A 283 1.28 14.74 -14.76
CA LYS A 283 0.85 15.74 -15.73
C LYS A 283 0.18 15.11 -16.94
N ILE A 284 0.74 14.04 -17.51
CA ILE A 284 0.14 13.36 -18.67
C ILE A 284 -1.19 12.66 -18.30
N LEU A 285 -1.33 12.16 -17.07
CA LEU A 285 -2.59 11.60 -16.59
C LEU A 285 -3.65 12.69 -16.36
N GLU A 286 -3.26 13.84 -15.80
CA GLU A 286 -4.14 15.00 -15.63
C GLU A 286 -4.63 15.51 -16.98
N ASP A 287 -3.74 15.68 -17.95
CA ASP A 287 -4.10 16.09 -19.31
C ASP A 287 -5.06 15.07 -19.95
N ARG A 288 -4.82 13.77 -19.74
CA ARG A 288 -5.76 12.73 -20.21
C ARG A 288 -7.12 12.86 -19.54
N LEU A 289 -7.19 13.07 -18.22
CA LEU A 289 -8.45 13.28 -17.51
C LEU A 289 -9.22 14.48 -18.08
N GLN A 290 -8.54 15.57 -18.39
CA GLN A 290 -9.15 16.77 -19.01
C GLN A 290 -9.74 16.45 -20.39
N THR A 291 -9.03 15.68 -21.23
CA THR A 291 -9.58 15.25 -22.54
C THR A 291 -10.85 14.40 -22.41
N LEU A 292 -11.00 13.67 -21.30
CA LEU A 292 -12.19 12.87 -20.99
C LEU A 292 -13.29 13.67 -20.26
N GLY A 293 -13.11 14.99 -20.09
CA GLY A 293 -14.08 15.87 -19.43
C GLY A 293 -14.07 15.79 -17.90
N SER A 294 -12.96 15.35 -17.30
CA SER A 294 -12.73 15.29 -15.86
C SER A 294 -11.49 16.08 -15.44
N HIS A 295 -11.11 16.03 -14.17
CA HIS A 295 -9.90 16.67 -13.64
C HIS A 295 -9.44 15.95 -12.37
N PHE A 296 -8.17 16.15 -11.98
CA PHE A 296 -7.68 15.66 -10.71
C PHE A 296 -8.42 16.34 -9.54
N GLY A 297 -8.80 15.56 -8.54
CA GLY A 297 -9.70 16.01 -7.46
C GLY A 297 -11.21 15.95 -7.76
N ALA A 298 -11.63 15.65 -9.00
CA ALA A 298 -13.05 15.44 -9.32
C ALA A 298 -13.67 14.22 -8.62
N LEU A 299 -12.82 13.23 -8.31
CA LEU A 299 -13.14 12.07 -7.48
C LEU A 299 -12.34 12.15 -6.17
N PRO A 300 -12.78 11.45 -5.10
CA PRO A 300 -12.03 11.41 -3.85
C PRO A 300 -10.64 10.81 -4.04
N VAL A 301 -9.68 11.27 -3.24
CA VAL A 301 -8.29 10.78 -3.26
C VAL A 301 -7.99 9.95 -2.01
N HIS A 302 -7.05 9.01 -2.11
CA HIS A 302 -6.66 8.12 -1.01
C HIS A 302 -5.21 8.34 -0.59
N ASN A 303 -4.85 7.97 0.65
CA ASN A 303 -3.52 8.21 1.24
C ASN A 303 -2.72 6.94 1.58
N GLY A 304 -3.09 5.78 1.00
CA GLY A 304 -2.51 4.47 1.37
C GLY A 304 -0.98 4.42 1.33
N LEU A 305 -0.36 4.99 0.29
CA LEU A 305 1.09 5.00 0.12
C LEU A 305 1.83 5.75 1.24
N TRP A 306 1.27 6.86 1.74
CA TRP A 306 1.91 7.66 2.78
C TRP A 306 1.98 6.96 4.14
N GLN A 307 1.12 5.96 4.37
CA GLN A 307 1.17 5.18 5.61
C GLN A 307 2.48 4.40 5.71
N SER A 308 2.93 3.78 4.61
CA SER A 308 4.24 3.11 4.55
C SER A 308 5.39 4.10 4.72
N ALA A 309 5.27 5.32 4.19
CA ALA A 309 6.26 6.37 4.39
C ALA A 309 6.38 6.76 5.88
N SER A 310 5.25 6.92 6.55
CA SER A 310 5.18 7.25 7.97
C SER A 310 5.79 6.15 8.85
N GLU A 311 5.49 4.89 8.53
CA GLU A 311 6.02 3.69 9.23
C GLU A 311 7.55 3.53 9.07
N THR A 312 8.10 4.01 7.96
CA THR A 312 9.52 3.85 7.61
C THR A 312 10.34 5.13 7.77
N LYS A 313 9.75 6.20 8.32
CA LYS A 313 10.33 7.55 8.35
C LYS A 313 11.69 7.65 9.05
N ASP A 314 11.96 6.75 9.99
CA ASP A 314 13.18 6.77 10.82
C ASP A 314 14.25 5.78 10.33
N ASN A 315 14.01 5.06 9.22
CA ASN A 315 14.94 4.04 8.72
C ASN A 315 15.03 4.05 7.19
N ILE A 316 16.17 4.51 6.67
CA ILE A 316 16.40 4.61 5.22
C ILE A 316 16.30 3.28 4.49
N LEU A 317 16.79 2.17 5.08
CA LEU A 317 16.69 0.85 4.47
C LEU A 317 15.24 0.39 4.43
N ALA A 318 14.46 0.64 5.49
CA ALA A 318 13.04 0.33 5.51
C ALA A 318 12.29 1.17 4.46
N ARG A 319 12.63 2.46 4.33
CA ARG A 319 12.04 3.37 3.33
C ARG A 319 12.33 2.88 1.91
N LEU A 320 13.60 2.57 1.61
CA LEU A 320 14.00 2.06 0.29
C LEU A 320 13.30 0.72 -0.01
N ALA A 321 13.27 -0.20 0.95
CA ALA A 321 12.65 -1.51 0.76
C ALA A 321 11.14 -1.44 0.49
N VAL A 322 10.40 -0.69 1.32
CA VAL A 322 8.94 -0.68 1.24
C VAL A 322 8.44 0.27 0.16
N VAL A 323 8.98 1.48 0.11
CA VAL A 323 8.50 2.50 -0.83
C VAL A 323 9.17 2.34 -2.19
N HIS A 324 10.50 2.44 -2.24
CA HIS A 324 11.20 2.54 -3.53
C HIS A 324 11.54 1.20 -4.19
N MET A 325 11.15 0.07 -3.60
CA MET A 325 11.29 -1.25 -4.20
C MET A 325 9.95 -1.98 -4.27
N VAL A 326 9.24 -2.14 -3.14
CA VAL A 326 7.95 -2.84 -3.15
C VAL A 326 6.85 -2.04 -3.85
N HIS A 327 6.64 -0.77 -3.49
CA HIS A 327 5.58 0.04 -4.11
C HIS A 327 5.88 0.40 -5.56
N GLU A 328 7.11 0.76 -5.92
CA GLU A 328 7.48 1.01 -7.33
C GLU A 328 7.29 -0.26 -8.18
N ALA A 329 7.73 -1.42 -7.67
CA ALA A 329 7.54 -2.67 -8.40
C ALA A 329 6.07 -3.08 -8.49
N ARG A 330 5.22 -2.60 -7.56
CA ARG A 330 3.77 -2.78 -7.64
C ARG A 330 3.17 -1.98 -8.79
N GLY A 331 3.62 -0.74 -8.99
CA GLY A 331 3.29 0.06 -10.18
C GLY A 331 3.57 -0.77 -11.44
N LEU A 332 4.79 -1.28 -11.56
CA LEU A 332 5.23 -2.12 -12.68
C LEU A 332 4.39 -3.40 -12.90
N ASP A 333 3.95 -4.04 -11.82
CA ASP A 333 3.16 -5.28 -11.86
C ASP A 333 1.73 -5.08 -12.41
N VAL A 334 1.11 -3.94 -12.08
CA VAL A 334 -0.30 -3.67 -12.37
C VAL A 334 -0.49 -3.03 -13.75
N HIS A 335 0.54 -2.36 -14.27
CA HIS A 335 0.50 -1.65 -15.55
C HIS A 335 0.01 -2.51 -16.73
N PRO A 336 0.58 -3.71 -17.01
CA PRO A 336 0.20 -4.48 -18.20
C PRO A 336 -1.30 -4.84 -18.25
N LYS A 337 -1.87 -5.24 -17.11
CA LYS A 337 -3.31 -5.54 -17.02
C LYS A 337 -4.18 -4.30 -17.21
N THR A 338 -3.70 -3.16 -16.74
CA THR A 338 -4.40 -1.87 -16.89
C THR A 338 -4.39 -1.42 -18.36
N GLN A 339 -3.26 -1.56 -19.04
CA GLN A 339 -3.13 -1.29 -20.48
C GLN A 339 -4.06 -2.19 -21.30
N GLU A 340 -4.06 -3.51 -21.06
CA GLU A 340 -4.97 -4.42 -21.74
C GLU A 340 -6.44 -4.02 -21.56
N ARG A 341 -6.81 -3.53 -20.36
CA ARG A 341 -8.17 -3.09 -20.06
C ARG A 341 -8.55 -1.86 -20.90
N PHE A 342 -7.66 -0.87 -21.04
CA PHE A 342 -7.89 0.31 -21.88
C PHE A 342 -7.93 -0.05 -23.38
N ALA A 343 -7.01 -0.90 -23.85
CA ALA A 343 -6.98 -1.37 -25.23
C ALA A 343 -8.28 -2.11 -25.61
N LYS A 344 -8.78 -3.00 -24.74
CA LYS A 344 -10.07 -3.70 -24.94
C LYS A 344 -11.27 -2.74 -25.02
N GLN A 345 -11.13 -1.51 -24.52
CA GLN A 345 -12.14 -0.46 -24.58
C GLN A 345 -11.93 0.53 -25.74
N GLY A 346 -10.92 0.30 -26.59
CA GLY A 346 -10.56 1.17 -27.71
C GLY A 346 -9.93 2.51 -27.29
N ASP A 347 -9.34 2.58 -26.10
CA ASP A 347 -8.75 3.79 -25.54
C ASP A 347 -7.22 3.81 -25.73
N GLU A 348 -6.79 3.88 -26.99
CA GLU A 348 -5.37 3.85 -27.38
C GLU A 348 -4.55 5.03 -26.81
N ASP A 349 -5.19 6.19 -26.61
CA ASP A 349 -4.54 7.34 -25.99
C ASP A 349 -4.13 7.03 -24.54
N SER A 350 -5.00 6.38 -23.76
CA SER A 350 -4.68 6.01 -22.38
C SER A 350 -3.64 4.88 -22.31
N VAL A 351 -3.64 3.97 -23.28
CA VAL A 351 -2.57 2.96 -23.43
C VAL A 351 -1.22 3.65 -23.65
N SER A 352 -1.17 4.63 -24.56
CA SER A 352 0.05 5.39 -24.86
C SER A 352 0.57 6.17 -23.66
N VAL A 353 -0.32 6.71 -22.82
CA VAL A 353 0.06 7.35 -21.55
C VAL A 353 0.72 6.34 -20.61
N LEU A 354 0.15 5.15 -20.46
CA LEU A 354 0.70 4.10 -19.61
C LEU A 354 2.02 3.52 -20.11
N ASP A 355 2.27 3.51 -21.43
CA ASP A 355 3.56 3.06 -21.99
C ASP A 355 4.73 3.96 -21.56
N VAL A 356 4.48 5.28 -21.46
CA VAL A 356 5.47 6.24 -20.97
C VAL A 356 5.78 5.93 -19.50
N ILE A 357 4.74 5.85 -18.66
CA ILE A 357 4.88 5.59 -17.22
C ILE A 357 5.61 4.27 -16.99
N TYR A 358 5.18 3.19 -17.65
CA TYR A 358 5.78 1.87 -17.55
C TYR A 358 7.29 1.87 -17.81
N THR A 359 7.74 2.63 -18.81
CA THR A 359 9.15 2.68 -19.20
C THR A 359 10.00 3.33 -18.10
N ASP A 360 9.50 4.39 -17.48
CA ASP A 360 10.21 5.13 -16.45
C ASP A 360 10.22 4.37 -15.10
N GLU A 361 9.12 3.69 -14.78
CA GLU A 361 8.95 2.87 -13.56
C GLU A 361 10.00 1.77 -13.40
N ILE A 362 10.46 1.18 -14.51
CA ILE A 362 11.58 0.22 -14.49
C ILE A 362 12.84 0.89 -13.89
N THR A 363 13.09 2.15 -14.23
CA THR A 363 14.24 2.90 -13.72
C THR A 363 14.07 3.33 -12.26
N HIS A 364 12.82 3.50 -11.78
CA HIS A 364 12.52 3.83 -10.39
C HIS A 364 12.81 2.64 -9.47
N VAL A 365 12.33 1.44 -9.85
CA VAL A 365 12.67 0.19 -9.16
C VAL A 365 14.20 -0.02 -9.14
N ALA A 366 14.88 0.24 -10.25
CA ALA A 366 16.34 0.11 -10.33
C ALA A 366 17.07 1.07 -9.38
N ALA A 367 16.58 2.30 -9.22
CA ALA A 367 17.11 3.27 -8.27
C ALA A 367 16.96 2.76 -6.82
N GLY A 368 15.78 2.25 -6.45
CA GLY A 368 15.55 1.64 -5.14
C GLY A 368 16.49 0.46 -4.87
N MET A 369 16.61 -0.47 -5.83
CA MET A 369 17.53 -1.61 -5.76
C MET A 369 18.99 -1.18 -5.56
N ARG A 370 19.45 -0.19 -6.34
CA ARG A 370 20.79 0.37 -6.28
C ARG A 370 21.10 0.94 -4.89
N TRP A 371 20.22 1.81 -4.39
CA TRP A 371 20.46 2.52 -3.12
C TRP A 371 20.28 1.62 -1.91
N PHE A 372 19.33 0.70 -1.94
CA PHE A 372 19.19 -0.31 -0.89
C PHE A 372 20.47 -1.15 -0.78
N THR A 373 20.96 -1.67 -1.91
CA THR A 373 22.19 -2.46 -1.97
C THR A 373 23.42 -1.65 -1.54
N TYR A 374 23.50 -0.37 -1.96
CA TYR A 374 24.58 0.54 -1.57
C TYR A 374 24.63 0.74 -0.05
N VAL A 375 23.49 1.03 0.57
CA VAL A 375 23.40 1.30 2.01
C VAL A 375 23.68 0.02 2.82
N CYS A 376 23.12 -1.13 2.42
CA CYS A 376 23.42 -2.41 3.07
C CYS A 376 24.91 -2.74 3.09
N ARG A 377 25.60 -2.58 1.95
CA ARG A 377 27.04 -2.88 1.82
C ARG A 377 27.94 -1.91 2.59
N ARG A 378 27.46 -0.69 2.87
CA ARG A 378 28.17 0.35 3.61
C ARG A 378 27.72 0.49 5.06
N ALA A 379 26.79 -0.32 5.52
CA ALA A 379 26.49 -0.43 6.93
C ALA A 379 27.70 -0.99 7.69
N GLU A 380 27.80 -0.72 8.99
CA GLU A 380 28.82 -1.27 9.87
C GLU A 380 28.13 -2.03 11.02
N PRO A 381 28.20 -3.38 11.06
CA PRO A 381 28.78 -4.25 10.04
C PRO A 381 27.95 -4.28 8.74
N PRO A 382 28.56 -4.66 7.59
CA PRO A 382 27.84 -4.82 6.33
C PRO A 382 26.67 -5.81 6.46
N GLN A 383 25.56 -5.49 5.80
CA GLN A 383 24.33 -6.28 5.85
C GLN A 383 24.16 -7.10 4.56
N GLU A 384 23.73 -8.35 4.71
CA GLU A 384 23.32 -9.20 3.58
C GLU A 384 22.00 -8.69 2.99
N CYS A 385 22.06 -8.20 1.75
CA CYS A 385 21.01 -7.36 1.20
C CYS A 385 19.65 -8.08 1.08
N ILE A 386 19.62 -9.31 0.58
CA ILE A 386 18.36 -10.04 0.36
C ILE A 386 17.68 -10.37 1.70
N SER A 387 18.44 -10.88 2.67
CA SER A 387 17.91 -11.21 4.00
C SER A 387 17.38 -9.97 4.72
N GLU A 388 18.14 -8.87 4.67
CA GLU A 388 17.73 -7.60 5.28
C GLU A 388 16.48 -7.02 4.59
N PHE A 389 16.39 -7.11 3.26
CA PHE A 389 15.19 -6.73 2.53
C PHE A 389 13.97 -7.54 2.97
N HIS A 390 14.08 -8.87 3.03
CA HIS A 390 12.96 -9.71 3.48
C HIS A 390 12.53 -9.37 4.90
N ARG A 391 13.48 -9.15 5.81
CA ARG A 391 13.22 -8.78 7.19
C ARG A 391 12.47 -7.45 7.28
N LEU A 392 12.91 -6.44 6.53
CA LEU A 392 12.31 -5.11 6.52
C LEU A 392 10.91 -5.11 5.90
N VAL A 393 10.72 -5.81 4.78
CA VAL A 393 9.41 -5.92 4.14
C VAL A 393 8.43 -6.64 5.06
N ARG A 394 8.79 -7.78 5.65
CA ARG A 394 7.89 -8.48 6.60
C ARG A 394 7.53 -7.64 7.82
N LYS A 395 8.43 -6.76 8.27
CA LYS A 395 8.21 -5.91 9.43
C LYS A 395 7.30 -4.72 9.13
N HIS A 396 7.50 -4.06 7.99
CA HIS A 396 6.92 -2.74 7.72
C HIS A 396 5.86 -2.74 6.60
N PHE A 397 5.83 -3.77 5.74
CA PHE A 397 4.79 -3.94 4.73
C PHE A 397 3.67 -4.82 5.29
N ARG A 398 2.41 -4.36 5.13
CA ARG A 398 1.25 -5.09 5.61
C ARG A 398 0.80 -6.11 4.55
N GLY A 399 0.90 -7.38 4.89
CA GLY A 399 0.47 -8.49 4.03
C GLY A 399 1.61 -9.12 3.22
N LEU A 400 1.22 -9.94 2.24
CA LEU A 400 2.14 -10.64 1.34
C LEU A 400 2.25 -9.91 0.01
N LEU A 401 3.35 -10.12 -0.71
CA LEU A 401 3.43 -9.70 -2.12
C LEU A 401 2.53 -10.62 -2.96
N LYS A 402 1.64 -10.04 -3.77
CA LYS A 402 0.62 -10.81 -4.49
C LYS A 402 0.68 -10.58 -6.00
N PRO A 403 0.29 -11.59 -6.79
CA PRO A 403 0.18 -11.44 -8.23
C PRO A 403 -0.86 -10.37 -8.62
N PRO A 404 -0.78 -9.77 -9.83
CA PRO A 404 0.22 -10.04 -10.87
C PRO A 404 1.65 -9.66 -10.44
N ILE A 405 2.64 -10.33 -11.02
CA ILE A 405 4.06 -9.99 -10.91
C ILE A 405 4.59 -9.82 -12.32
N ASN A 406 5.17 -8.67 -12.62
CA ASN A 406 5.87 -8.42 -13.87
C ASN A 406 7.32 -8.88 -13.75
N GLU A 407 7.55 -10.17 -13.99
CA GLU A 407 8.88 -10.78 -13.86
C GLU A 407 9.91 -10.15 -14.81
N GLU A 408 9.49 -9.78 -16.03
CA GLU A 408 10.36 -9.19 -17.04
C GLU A 408 10.82 -7.80 -16.62
N GLY A 409 9.88 -6.90 -16.30
CA GLY A 409 10.19 -5.55 -15.85
C GLY A 409 11.05 -5.55 -14.58
N ARG A 410 10.72 -6.41 -13.59
CA ARG A 410 11.51 -6.55 -12.35
C ARG A 410 12.93 -7.03 -12.66
N THR A 411 13.09 -7.97 -13.59
CA THR A 411 14.41 -8.46 -13.99
C THR A 411 15.23 -7.37 -14.67
N ILE A 412 14.64 -6.57 -15.55
CA ILE A 412 15.31 -5.42 -16.20
C ILE A 412 15.76 -4.40 -15.15
N ALA A 413 14.93 -4.16 -14.13
CA ALA A 413 15.26 -3.29 -12.99
C ALA A 413 16.32 -3.89 -12.02
N GLY A 414 16.77 -5.13 -12.25
CA GLY A 414 17.75 -5.81 -11.41
C GLY A 414 17.16 -6.54 -10.20
N MET A 415 15.84 -6.61 -10.08
CA MET A 415 15.12 -7.31 -9.00
C MET A 415 14.82 -8.76 -9.41
N SER A 416 15.75 -9.68 -9.09
CA SER A 416 15.57 -11.11 -9.33
C SER A 416 14.46 -11.72 -8.45
N LYS A 417 14.04 -12.95 -8.78
CA LYS A 417 13.01 -13.70 -8.04
C LYS A 417 13.34 -13.89 -6.55
N GLU A 418 14.61 -13.96 -6.20
CA GLU A 418 15.08 -14.13 -4.81
C GLU A 418 14.65 -12.97 -3.91
N TRP A 419 14.46 -11.77 -4.46
CA TRP A 419 14.01 -10.61 -3.70
C TRP A 419 12.55 -10.74 -3.25
N TYR A 420 11.65 -11.20 -4.12
CA TYR A 420 10.21 -11.09 -3.86
C TYR A 420 9.48 -12.43 -3.68
N VAL A 421 9.91 -13.53 -4.31
CA VAL A 421 9.20 -14.82 -4.21
C VAL A 421 9.04 -15.30 -2.76
N PRO A 422 10.07 -15.20 -1.88
CA PRO A 422 9.92 -15.57 -0.46
C PRO A 422 8.97 -14.69 0.35
N LEU A 423 8.57 -13.54 -0.19
CA LEU A 423 7.63 -12.59 0.43
C LEU A 423 6.19 -12.77 -0.09
N MET A 424 5.98 -13.67 -1.05
CA MET A 424 4.65 -14.04 -1.54
C MET A 424 3.96 -15.10 -0.68
N GLN A 425 4.67 -15.66 0.30
CA GLN A 425 4.20 -16.69 1.22
C GLN A 425 4.49 -16.28 2.67
N PRO A 426 3.70 -16.78 3.65
CA PRO A 426 4.01 -16.57 5.06
C PRO A 426 5.42 -17.09 5.42
N ALA A 427 6.06 -16.48 6.42
CA ALA A 427 7.35 -16.96 6.90
C ALA A 427 7.23 -18.41 7.41
N ASN A 428 8.12 -19.28 6.95
CA ASN A 428 8.09 -20.70 7.31
C ASN A 428 8.88 -20.87 8.61
N GLN A 429 8.18 -21.01 9.75
CA GLN A 429 8.77 -21.03 11.10
C GLN A 429 9.79 -22.17 11.31
N ASP A 430 9.76 -23.22 10.48
CA ASP A 430 10.66 -24.38 10.56
C ASP A 430 12.00 -24.22 9.82
N ALA A 431 12.15 -23.21 8.94
CA ALA A 431 13.40 -23.00 8.19
C ALA A 431 14.45 -22.20 8.99
N ASP A 432 14.01 -21.15 9.69
CA ASP A 432 14.88 -20.26 10.47
C ASP A 432 15.44 -20.94 11.74
N ALA A 433 14.74 -21.97 12.25
CA ALA A 433 15.23 -22.81 13.34
C ALA A 433 16.45 -23.67 12.93
N LYS A 434 16.64 -23.95 11.64
CA LYS A 434 17.78 -24.77 11.15
C LYS A 434 19.04 -23.94 10.89
N GLU A 435 18.92 -22.67 10.51
CA GLU A 435 20.09 -21.78 10.33
C GLU A 435 20.66 -21.29 11.67
N SER A 436 19.82 -21.13 12.69
CA SER A 436 20.26 -20.78 14.04
C SER A 436 20.98 -21.92 14.77
N ILE A 437 20.76 -23.18 14.36
CA ILE A 437 21.44 -24.36 14.92
C ILE A 437 22.76 -24.67 14.21
N SER A 438 22.92 -24.33 12.92
CA SER A 438 24.16 -24.60 12.17
C SER A 438 25.30 -23.61 12.47
N ALA A 439 25.01 -22.41 12.97
CA ALA A 439 26.01 -21.42 13.37
C ALA A 439 26.61 -21.67 14.77
N GLY A 440 26.03 -22.56 15.58
CA GLY A 440 26.48 -22.84 16.95
C GLY A 440 27.36 -24.09 17.11
N GLY A 441 27.72 -24.77 16.01
CA GLY A 441 28.31 -26.11 16.04
C GLY A 441 29.62 -26.25 15.28
N SER A 442 30.65 -25.48 15.61
CA SER A 442 32.05 -25.83 15.35
C SER A 442 32.95 -25.02 16.30
N SER A 443 33.14 -25.56 17.51
CA SER A 443 34.25 -25.23 18.41
C SER A 443 35.36 -26.25 18.24
#